data_AF-A0A8B7DEN5-F1
#
_entry.id   AF-A0A8B7DEN5-F1
#
_cell.length_a   1.000
_cell.length_b   1.000
_cell.length_c   1.000
_cell.angle_alpha   90.00
_cell.angle_beta   90.00
_cell.angle_gamma   90.00
#
_symmetry.space_group_name_H-M   'P 1'
#
loop_
_entity.id
_entity.type
_entity.pdbx_description
1 polymer ?
#
loop_
_entity_poly.entity_id
_entity_poly.type
_entity_poly.pdbx_seq_one_letter_code
_entity_poly.pdbx_strand_id
1 'polypeptide(L)'
;MSHTIIRLQVHLPDNQRVYFNEGEERVAIDRAAQRDTHLTAWFKLNAEINEARQYSYVEIPYHFVFDGKNCKWKVRQRGSDKVIVRMYKVNLTSEVFFLRLLLLHVKGAMSFEDLRTIHGTVFNKFREACYRLGLLQDDIEWRNTLTEAVATRMPKQIRQLFSIILTLCEPDDPLHL
;
A
#
# COMPACT_ATOMS: atom_id res chain seq x y z
N MET A 1 -22.03 17.26 -16.66
CA MET A 1 -20.81 17.74 -15.97
C MET A 1 -19.84 16.56 -15.84
N SER A 2 -18.55 16.75 -16.14
CA SER A 2 -17.56 15.65 -16.14
C SER A 2 -16.81 15.56 -14.80
N HIS A 3 -16.49 14.34 -14.37
CA HIS A 3 -15.68 14.09 -13.17
C HIS A 3 -14.20 14.30 -13.47
N THR A 4 -13.44 14.80 -12.48
CA THR A 4 -11.98 14.88 -12.56
C THR A 4 -11.38 13.55 -12.10
N ILE A 5 -10.59 12.91 -12.96
CA ILE A 5 -9.88 11.67 -12.60
C ILE A 5 -8.48 12.03 -12.10
N ILE A 6 -8.17 11.67 -10.86
CA ILE A 6 -6.84 11.85 -10.27
C ILE A 6 -6.17 10.48 -10.15
N ARG A 7 -5.00 10.33 -10.78
CA ARG A 7 -4.19 9.11 -10.72
C ARG A 7 -3.03 9.30 -9.75
N LEU A 8 -3.09 8.60 -8.62
CA LEU A 8 -2.07 8.63 -7.59
C LEU A 8 -0.93 7.65 -7.93
N GLN A 9 0.29 8.18 -7.87
CA GLN A 9 1.52 7.42 -8.08
C GLN A 9 1.80 6.54 -6.87
N VAL A 10 2.30 5.33 -7.12
CA VAL A 10 2.71 4.36 -6.10
C VAL A 10 4.04 3.79 -6.54
N HIS A 11 5.04 3.90 -5.69
CA HIS A 11 6.40 3.42 -5.96
C HIS A 11 7.12 3.19 -4.63
N LEU A 12 8.10 2.29 -4.63
CA LEU A 12 9.04 2.13 -3.51
C LEU A 12 9.95 3.37 -3.40
N PRO A 13 10.69 3.54 -2.29
CA PRO A 13 11.75 4.54 -2.19
C PRO A 13 12.65 4.50 -3.43
N ASP A 14 12.91 5.66 -4.02
CA ASP A 14 13.77 5.89 -5.19
C ASP A 14 13.41 5.10 -6.47
N ASN A 15 12.22 4.50 -6.52
CA ASN A 15 11.72 3.73 -7.65
C ASN A 15 10.57 4.44 -8.39
N GLN A 16 10.51 5.77 -8.32
CA GLN A 16 9.54 6.57 -9.06
C GLN A 16 9.76 6.46 -10.57
N ARG A 17 8.66 6.45 -11.33
CA ARG A 17 8.72 6.44 -12.79
C ARG A 17 9.14 7.82 -13.30
N VAL A 18 10.20 7.86 -14.11
CA VAL A 18 10.71 9.06 -14.79
C VAL A 18 10.56 8.87 -16.29
N TYR A 19 10.12 9.92 -16.98
CA TYR A 19 10.02 9.97 -18.44
C TYR A 19 11.12 10.87 -18.98
N PHE A 20 11.81 10.43 -20.03
CA PHE A 20 12.92 11.13 -20.66
C PHE A 20 12.92 10.88 -22.17
N ASN A 21 13.56 11.79 -22.91
CA ASN A 21 13.92 11.56 -24.31
C ASN A 21 15.29 10.89 -24.36
N GLU A 22 15.52 10.08 -25.39
CA GLU A 22 16.82 9.43 -25.61
C GLU A 22 17.96 10.45 -25.56
N GLY A 23 18.97 10.18 -24.73
CA GLY A 23 20.11 11.07 -24.50
C GLY A 23 19.94 12.10 -23.37
N GLU A 24 18.75 12.23 -22.77
CA GLU A 24 18.48 13.13 -21.65
C GLU A 24 18.32 12.40 -20.29
N GLU A 25 18.78 11.15 -20.18
CA GLU A 25 18.55 10.27 -19.02
C GLU A 25 19.01 10.93 -17.72
N ARG A 26 20.24 11.44 -17.70
CA ARG A 26 20.84 12.06 -16.51
C ARG A 26 20.07 13.30 -16.07
N VAL A 27 19.72 14.16 -17.02
CA VAL A 27 18.97 15.39 -16.76
C VAL A 27 17.59 15.07 -16.20
N ALA A 28 16.94 14.02 -16.71
CA ALA A 28 15.63 13.59 -16.23
C ALA A 28 15.71 13.03 -14.80
N ILE A 29 16.75 12.26 -14.48
CA ILE A 29 17.01 11.77 -13.12
C ILE A 29 17.24 12.94 -12.16
N ASP A 30 18.09 13.90 -12.52
CA ASP A 30 18.38 15.08 -11.69
C ASP A 30 17.12 15.90 -11.42
N ARG A 31 16.29 16.11 -12.45
CA ARG A 31 14.99 16.77 -12.31
C ARG A 31 14.04 15.99 -11.40
N ALA A 32 14.01 14.66 -11.52
CA ALA A 32 13.15 13.81 -10.69
C ALA A 32 13.58 13.81 -9.22
N ALA A 33 14.88 13.87 -8.93
CA ALA A 33 15.41 13.96 -7.57
C ALA A 33 14.99 15.26 -6.86
N GLN A 34 14.75 16.34 -7.62
CA GLN A 34 14.34 17.64 -7.07
C GLN A 34 12.82 17.83 -6.98
N ARG A 35 12.01 16.86 -7.45
CA ARG A 35 10.56 17.02 -7.53
C ARG A 35 9.85 15.95 -6.74
N ASP A 36 8.91 16.38 -5.91
CA ASP A 36 8.03 15.46 -5.21
C ASP A 36 6.99 14.85 -6.15
N THR A 37 6.81 13.56 -5.99
CA THR A 37 5.66 12.79 -6.49
C THR A 37 4.42 13.10 -5.66
N HIS A 38 3.24 12.68 -6.12
CA HIS A 38 2.03 12.77 -5.30
C HIS A 38 2.21 12.15 -3.90
N LEU A 39 2.94 11.03 -3.84
CA LEU A 39 3.19 10.26 -2.63
C LEU A 39 4.15 10.96 -1.67
N THR A 40 5.31 11.39 -2.17
CA THR A 40 6.31 12.10 -1.34
C THR A 40 5.82 13.49 -0.91
N ALA A 41 5.03 14.16 -1.75
CA ALA A 41 4.36 15.40 -1.34
C ALA A 41 3.30 15.17 -0.26
N TRP A 42 2.64 14.00 -0.21
CA TRP A 42 1.69 13.67 0.85
C TRP A 42 2.39 13.49 2.19
N PHE A 43 3.57 12.85 2.20
CA PHE A 43 4.41 12.77 3.39
C PHE A 43 4.77 14.15 3.94
N LYS A 44 5.25 15.06 3.08
CA LYS A 44 5.55 16.45 3.47
C LYS A 44 4.32 17.20 3.96
N LEU A 45 3.18 17.04 3.27
CA LEU A 45 1.91 17.62 3.70
C LEU A 45 1.54 17.19 5.13
N ASN A 46 1.67 15.90 5.45
CA ASN A 46 1.37 15.39 6.79
C ASN A 46 2.37 15.90 7.83
N ALA A 47 3.62 16.14 7.46
CA ALA A 47 4.60 16.76 8.34
C ALA A 47 4.20 18.20 8.72
N GLU A 48 3.66 18.95 7.76
CA GLU A 48 3.35 20.38 7.90
C GLU A 48 1.94 20.66 8.44
N ILE A 49 0.94 19.86 8.06
CA ILE A 49 -0.48 20.12 8.31
C ILE A 49 -1.10 18.96 9.11
N ASN A 50 -1.44 19.22 10.37
CA ASN A 50 -2.02 18.21 11.26
C ASN A 50 -3.36 17.68 10.76
N GLU A 51 -4.18 18.54 10.15
CA GLU A 51 -5.48 18.16 9.58
C GLU A 51 -5.34 17.18 8.42
N ALA A 52 -4.22 17.17 7.69
CA ALA A 52 -4.01 16.19 6.62
C ALA A 52 -3.85 14.76 7.17
N ARG A 53 -3.42 14.62 8.43
CA ARG A 53 -3.14 13.33 9.06
C ARG A 53 -4.38 12.46 9.32
N GLN A 54 -5.58 13.05 9.22
CA GLN A 54 -6.84 12.32 9.36
C GLN A 54 -7.22 11.51 8.10
N TYR A 55 -6.48 11.68 7.00
CA TYR A 55 -6.76 11.09 5.70
C TYR A 55 -5.66 10.09 5.28
N SER A 56 -6.07 8.99 4.67
CA SER A 56 -5.14 8.10 3.96
C SER A 56 -4.77 8.70 2.61
N TYR A 57 -3.72 8.19 1.97
CA TYR A 57 -3.23 8.74 0.72
C TYR A 57 -4.30 8.79 -0.39
N VAL A 58 -5.17 7.78 -0.46
CA VAL A 58 -6.28 7.74 -1.44
C VAL A 58 -7.38 8.76 -1.15
N GLU A 59 -7.51 9.21 0.10
CA GLU A 59 -8.51 10.18 0.54
C GLU A 59 -8.05 11.63 0.31
N ILE A 60 -6.74 11.88 0.25
CA ILE A 60 -6.16 13.23 0.12
C ILE A 60 -6.76 14.04 -1.04
N PRO A 61 -6.95 13.51 -2.26
CA PRO A 61 -7.44 14.32 -3.36
C PRO A 61 -8.88 14.84 -3.18
N TYR A 62 -9.65 14.29 -2.24
CA TYR A 62 -10.98 14.81 -1.89
C TYR A 62 -10.89 16.08 -1.04
N HIS A 63 -9.79 16.28 -0.30
CA HIS A 63 -9.59 17.40 0.63
C HIS A 63 -8.50 18.38 0.17
N PHE A 64 -7.60 17.92 -0.71
CA PHE A 64 -6.48 18.68 -1.22
C PHE A 64 -6.39 18.57 -2.76
N VAL A 65 -5.79 19.59 -3.38
CA VAL A 65 -5.48 19.64 -4.82
C VAL A 65 -3.96 19.67 -4.97
N PHE A 66 -3.44 18.87 -5.89
CA PHE A 66 -2.01 18.87 -6.20
C PHE A 66 -1.67 20.06 -7.11
N ASP A 67 -0.75 20.91 -6.64
CA ASP A 67 -0.12 21.95 -7.43
C ASP A 67 1.10 21.37 -8.14
N GLY A 68 0.92 20.92 -9.39
CA GLY A 68 2.00 20.31 -10.18
C GLY A 68 3.17 21.25 -10.51
N LYS A 69 3.00 22.57 -10.39
CA LYS A 69 4.12 23.51 -10.59
C LYS A 69 5.08 23.48 -9.41
N ASN A 70 4.52 23.47 -8.20
CA ASN A 70 5.29 23.47 -6.96
C ASN A 70 5.45 22.08 -6.34
N CYS A 71 4.93 21.03 -7.00
CA CYS A 71 4.92 19.65 -6.53
C CYS A 71 4.38 19.48 -5.10
N LYS A 72 3.30 20.20 -4.75
CA LYS A 72 2.75 20.19 -3.38
C LYS A 72 1.24 20.10 -3.32
N TRP A 73 0.72 19.55 -2.24
CA TRP A 73 -0.71 19.54 -1.95
C TRP A 73 -1.15 20.87 -1.32
N LYS A 74 -2.31 21.37 -1.73
CA LYS A 74 -2.95 22.56 -1.16
C LYS A 74 -4.40 22.26 -0.79
N VAL A 75 -4.94 22.92 0.23
CA VAL A 75 -6.33 22.74 0.66
C VAL A 75 -7.28 22.97 -0.52
N ARG A 76 -8.17 22.02 -0.76
CA ARG A 76 -9.19 22.10 -1.81
C ARG A 76 -10.30 23.04 -1.36
N GLN A 77 -10.62 24.01 -2.19
CA GLN A 77 -11.68 24.98 -1.92
C GLN A 77 -13.06 24.52 -2.42
N ARG A 78 -13.14 23.74 -3.52
CA ARG A 78 -14.39 23.30 -4.16
C ARG A 78 -14.25 21.96 -4.91
N GLY A 79 -15.39 21.30 -5.15
CA GLY A 79 -15.54 20.20 -6.11
C GLY A 79 -15.03 18.83 -5.64
N SER A 80 -15.11 18.54 -4.34
CA SER A 80 -14.76 17.23 -3.78
C SER A 80 -15.67 16.11 -4.29
N ASP A 81 -16.96 16.42 -4.49
CA ASP A 81 -18.02 15.54 -5.00
C ASP A 81 -17.79 15.07 -6.45
N LYS A 82 -16.87 15.71 -7.19
CA LYS A 82 -16.60 15.45 -8.61
C LYS A 82 -15.24 14.80 -8.85
N VAL A 83 -14.59 14.29 -7.81
CA VAL A 83 -13.26 13.65 -7.91
C VAL A 83 -13.42 12.13 -7.93
N ILE A 84 -12.79 11.49 -8.91
CA ILE A 84 -12.59 10.05 -8.95
C ILE A 84 -11.11 9.77 -8.78
N VAL A 85 -10.73 9.18 -7.64
CA VAL A 85 -9.34 8.81 -7.34
C VAL A 85 -9.06 7.39 -7.84
N ARG A 86 -7.92 7.20 -8.48
CA ARG A 86 -7.39 5.90 -8.88
C ARG A 86 -5.93 5.80 -8.49
N MET A 87 -5.49 4.64 -8.02
CA MET A 87 -4.06 4.32 -7.91
C MET A 87 -3.64 3.50 -9.12
N TYR A 88 -2.38 3.62 -9.55
CA TYR A 88 -1.87 2.79 -10.64
C TYR A 88 -1.99 1.30 -10.32
N LYS A 89 -2.17 0.49 -11.38
CA LYS A 89 -2.12 -0.97 -11.27
C LYS A 89 -0.72 -1.40 -10.83
N VAL A 90 -0.67 -2.29 -9.86
CA VAL A 90 0.57 -2.86 -9.29
C VAL A 90 0.59 -4.37 -9.53
N ASN A 91 1.77 -4.96 -9.57
CA ASN A 91 1.92 -6.41 -9.59
C ASN A 91 1.58 -6.96 -8.19
N LEU A 92 0.63 -7.89 -8.13
CA LEU A 92 0.08 -8.49 -6.89
C LEU A 92 1.14 -9.18 -6.02
N THR A 93 2.24 -9.67 -6.60
CA THR A 93 3.29 -10.39 -5.84
C THR A 93 4.45 -9.50 -5.40
N SER A 94 4.41 -8.20 -5.72
CA SER A 94 5.53 -7.28 -5.44
C SER A 94 5.35 -6.51 -4.13
N GLU A 95 6.44 -6.02 -3.53
CA GLU A 95 6.38 -5.10 -2.37
C GLU A 95 5.54 -3.84 -2.64
N VAL A 96 5.42 -3.42 -3.91
CA VAL A 96 4.56 -2.29 -4.31
C VAL A 96 3.08 -2.58 -4.06
N PHE A 97 2.65 -3.85 -4.12
CA PHE A 97 1.27 -4.22 -3.78
C PHE A 97 0.98 -4.02 -2.29
N PHE A 98 1.88 -4.45 -1.42
CA PHE A 98 1.73 -4.26 0.02
C PHE A 98 1.82 -2.77 0.40
N LEU A 99 2.74 -2.01 -0.22
CA LEU A 99 2.75 -0.55 -0.10
C LEU A 99 1.40 0.06 -0.52
N ARG A 100 0.82 -0.38 -1.64
CA ARG A 100 -0.50 0.08 -2.09
C ARG A 100 -1.59 -0.20 -1.05
N LEU A 101 -1.58 -1.37 -0.42
CA LEU A 101 -2.52 -1.68 0.67
C LEU A 101 -2.35 -0.69 1.83
N LEU A 102 -1.13 -0.48 2.32
CA LEU A 102 -0.87 0.47 3.41
C LEU A 102 -1.34 1.88 3.05
N LEU A 103 -1.11 2.34 1.82
CA LEU A 103 -1.57 3.65 1.37
C LEU A 103 -3.09 3.82 1.30
N LEU A 104 -3.85 2.72 1.24
CA LEU A 104 -5.32 2.75 1.30
C LEU A 104 -5.81 2.92 2.76
N HIS A 105 -5.09 2.37 3.73
CA HIS A 105 -5.57 2.20 5.11
C HIS A 105 -4.86 3.08 6.14
N VAL A 106 -3.55 3.28 5.99
CA VAL A 106 -2.73 4.07 6.92
C VAL A 106 -2.96 5.56 6.66
N LYS A 107 -3.25 6.28 7.73
CA LYS A 107 -3.52 7.72 7.72
C LYS A 107 -2.32 8.49 8.25
N GLY A 108 -2.07 9.66 7.67
CA GLY A 108 -1.10 10.61 8.20
C GLY A 108 0.37 10.19 8.21
N ALA A 109 0.76 9.15 7.48
CA ALA A 109 2.16 8.74 7.38
C ALA A 109 3.03 9.90 6.83
N MET A 110 4.19 10.15 7.45
CA MET A 110 5.12 11.22 7.06
C MET A 110 6.36 10.69 6.33
N SER A 111 6.43 9.36 6.11
CA SER A 111 7.53 8.73 5.38
C SER A 111 7.14 7.32 4.93
N PHE A 112 8.00 6.69 4.12
CA PHE A 112 7.89 5.25 3.84
C PHE A 112 8.11 4.39 5.09
N GLU A 113 8.91 4.88 6.04
CA GLU A 113 9.14 4.19 7.31
C GLU A 113 7.89 4.21 8.19
N ASP A 114 7.20 5.33 8.26
CA ASP A 114 5.94 5.47 8.99
C ASP A 114 4.90 4.46 8.47
N LEU A 115 4.81 4.27 7.15
CA LEU A 115 3.91 3.30 6.55
C LEU A 115 4.18 1.86 7.00
N ARG A 116 5.45 1.52 7.24
CA ARG A 116 5.87 0.19 7.74
C ARG A 116 6.05 0.17 9.27
N THR A 117 5.56 1.19 9.98
CA THR A 117 5.62 1.27 11.45
C THR A 117 4.27 0.95 12.05
N ILE A 118 4.12 -0.22 12.67
CA ILE A 118 2.87 -0.65 13.31
C ILE A 118 3.11 -0.77 14.82
N HIS A 119 2.31 -0.04 15.62
CA HIS A 119 2.42 0.01 17.09
C HIS A 119 3.84 0.32 17.60
N GLY A 120 4.53 1.27 16.95
CA GLY A 120 5.88 1.69 17.33
C GLY A 120 7.01 0.75 16.90
N THR A 121 6.69 -0.35 16.20
CA THR A 121 7.69 -1.26 15.63
C THR A 121 7.83 -1.03 14.14
N VAL A 122 9.05 -0.77 13.68
CA VAL A 122 9.38 -0.59 12.27
C VAL A 122 9.67 -1.97 11.63
N PHE A 123 8.93 -2.33 10.59
CA PHE A 123 9.10 -3.61 9.87
C PHE A 123 9.98 -3.45 8.64
N ASN A 124 10.73 -4.48 8.26
CA ASN A 124 11.68 -4.39 7.13
C ASN A 124 10.97 -4.32 5.77
N LYS A 125 9.83 -5.01 5.65
CA LYS A 125 9.04 -5.09 4.42
C LYS A 125 7.64 -4.51 4.62
N PHE A 126 7.05 -3.99 3.55
CA PHE A 126 5.67 -3.54 3.58
C PHE A 126 4.70 -4.72 3.76
N ARG A 127 5.04 -5.91 3.25
CA ARG A 127 4.26 -7.14 3.50
C ARG A 127 4.11 -7.43 4.99
N GLU A 128 5.20 -7.35 5.75
CA GLU A 128 5.19 -7.60 7.20
C GLU A 128 4.31 -6.58 7.93
N ALA A 129 4.39 -5.31 7.54
CA ALA A 129 3.51 -4.28 8.10
C ALA A 129 2.03 -4.55 7.77
N CYS A 130 1.70 -4.95 6.54
CA CYS A 130 0.33 -5.36 6.17
C CYS A 130 -0.16 -6.54 7.01
N TYR A 131 0.68 -7.57 7.19
CA TYR A 131 0.37 -8.73 8.03
C TYR A 131 0.05 -8.29 9.46
N ARG A 132 0.91 -7.45 10.06
CA ARG A 132 0.76 -6.99 11.44
C ARG A 132 -0.41 -6.01 11.64
N LEU A 133 -0.82 -5.33 10.57
CA LEU A 133 -2.01 -4.48 10.55
C LEU A 133 -3.31 -5.29 10.28
N GLY A 134 -3.22 -6.61 10.06
CA GLY A 134 -4.38 -7.46 9.77
C GLY A 134 -4.98 -7.26 8.39
N LEU A 135 -4.18 -6.75 7.43
CA LEU A 135 -4.60 -6.55 6.04
C LEU A 135 -4.40 -7.80 5.17
N LEU A 136 -3.69 -8.80 5.68
CA LEU A 136 -3.46 -10.08 5.03
C LEU A 136 -4.19 -11.16 5.80
N GLN A 137 -4.73 -12.15 5.09
CA GLN A 137 -5.22 -13.37 5.69
C GLN A 137 -4.05 -14.14 6.32
N ASP A 138 -4.26 -14.72 7.50
CA ASP A 138 -3.27 -15.60 8.13
C ASP A 138 -3.75 -17.06 8.09
N ASP A 139 -2.83 -17.97 8.43
CA ASP A 139 -3.09 -19.41 8.41
C ASP A 139 -3.43 -19.98 9.80
N ILE A 140 -3.78 -19.14 10.76
CA ILE A 140 -4.00 -19.58 12.14
C ILE A 140 -5.17 -20.56 12.20
N GLU A 141 -6.26 -20.29 11.49
CA GLU A 141 -7.42 -21.18 11.42
C GLU A 141 -7.05 -22.54 10.86
N TRP A 142 -6.18 -22.58 9.85
CA TRP A 142 -5.73 -23.81 9.20
C TRP A 142 -4.80 -24.61 10.11
N ARG A 143 -3.84 -23.96 10.79
CA ARG A 143 -2.95 -24.62 11.76
C ARG A 143 -3.72 -25.17 12.94
N ASN A 144 -4.68 -24.42 13.48
CA ASN A 144 -5.52 -24.88 14.58
C ASN A 144 -6.37 -26.10 14.16
N THR A 145 -6.96 -26.02 12.96
CA THR A 145 -7.76 -27.11 12.38
C THR A 145 -6.92 -28.38 12.17
N LEU A 146 -5.69 -28.26 11.67
CA LEU A 146 -4.77 -29.39 11.52
C LEU A 146 -4.32 -29.95 12.87
N THR A 147 -4.03 -29.10 13.85
CA THR A 147 -3.64 -29.50 15.21
C THR A 147 -4.75 -30.32 15.88
N GLU A 148 -6.00 -29.88 15.75
CA GLU A 148 -7.16 -30.61 16.28
C GLU A 148 -7.37 -31.96 15.56
N ALA A 149 -7.17 -31.99 14.24
CA ALA A 149 -7.31 -33.21 13.46
C ALA A 149 -6.27 -34.27 13.84
N VAL A 150 -5.04 -33.86 14.16
CA VAL A 150 -3.99 -34.78 14.65
C VAL A 150 -4.41 -35.48 15.95
N ALA A 151 -5.11 -34.77 16.84
CA ALA A 151 -5.57 -35.33 18.10
C ALA A 151 -6.79 -36.27 17.97
N THR A 152 -7.58 -36.14 16.90
CA THR A 152 -8.92 -36.73 16.82
C THR A 152 -9.19 -37.63 15.60
N ARG A 153 -8.32 -37.63 14.58
CA ARG A 153 -8.60 -38.24 13.27
C ARG A 153 -7.53 -39.25 12.84
N MET A 154 -7.92 -40.13 11.93
CA MET A 154 -7.00 -41.11 11.33
C MET A 154 -6.08 -40.44 10.28
N PRO A 155 -4.86 -40.97 10.04
CA PRO A 155 -3.90 -40.38 9.09
C PRO A 155 -4.43 -40.16 7.65
N LYS A 156 -5.40 -40.96 7.20
CA LYS A 156 -6.05 -40.75 5.89
C LYS A 156 -6.91 -39.47 5.88
N GLN A 157 -7.63 -39.21 6.96
CA GLN A 157 -8.53 -38.06 7.09
C GLN A 157 -7.73 -36.77 7.24
N ILE A 158 -6.60 -36.81 7.95
CA ILE A 158 -5.68 -35.66 8.07
C ILE A 158 -5.12 -35.26 6.69
N ARG A 159 -4.68 -36.23 5.88
CA ARG A 159 -4.21 -35.96 4.50
C ARG A 159 -5.30 -35.40 3.59
N GLN A 160 -6.55 -35.87 3.73
CA GLN A 160 -7.69 -35.33 3.00
C GLN A 160 -7.98 -33.88 3.41
N LEU A 161 -7.98 -33.60 4.72
CA LEU A 161 -8.16 -32.26 5.26
C LEU A 161 -7.07 -31.29 4.77
N PHE A 162 -5.80 -31.72 4.81
CA PHE A 162 -4.69 -30.94 4.27
C PHE A 162 -4.87 -30.62 2.78
N SER A 163 -5.28 -31.60 1.97
CA SER A 163 -5.60 -31.37 0.55
C SER A 163 -6.74 -30.37 0.35
N ILE A 164 -7.79 -30.43 1.18
CA ILE A 164 -8.90 -29.46 1.14
C ILE A 164 -8.39 -28.05 1.43
N ILE A 165 -7.59 -27.87 2.50
CA ILE A 165 -7.01 -26.57 2.85
C ILE A 165 -6.19 -26.01 1.69
N LEU A 166 -5.29 -26.80 1.11
CA LEU A 166 -4.43 -26.35 -0.01
C LEU A 166 -5.21 -25.99 -1.28
N THR A 167 -6.33 -26.66 -1.55
CA THR A 167 -7.05 -26.51 -2.83
C THR A 167 -8.22 -25.54 -2.76
N LEU A 168 -8.81 -25.35 -1.58
CA LEU A 168 -10.06 -24.59 -1.43
C LEU A 168 -9.93 -23.37 -0.51
N CYS A 169 -8.85 -23.27 0.27
CA CYS A 169 -8.76 -22.26 1.34
C CYS A 169 -7.63 -21.23 1.16
N GLU A 170 -6.85 -21.34 0.07
CA GLU A 170 -5.76 -20.40 -0.31
C GLU A 170 -4.89 -19.93 0.88
N PRO A 171 -4.22 -20.85 1.59
CA PRO A 171 -3.35 -20.50 2.71
C PRO A 171 -2.20 -19.57 2.27
N ASP A 172 -1.80 -18.64 3.15
CA ASP A 172 -0.77 -17.63 2.92
C ASP A 172 0.64 -18.25 2.85
N ASP A 173 0.91 -19.27 3.67
CA ASP A 173 2.16 -20.01 3.72
C ASP A 173 1.92 -21.53 3.89
N PRO A 174 1.51 -22.22 2.81
CA PRO A 174 1.19 -23.65 2.85
C PRO A 174 2.37 -24.55 3.23
N LEU A 175 3.61 -24.08 3.13
CA LEU A 175 4.80 -24.85 3.49
C LEU A 175 5.00 -24.93 5.01
N HIS A 176 4.41 -23.99 5.76
CA HIS A 176 4.51 -23.90 7.22
C HIS A 176 3.18 -24.20 7.94
N LEU A 177 2.26 -24.90 7.25
CA LEU A 177 1.05 -25.48 7.81
C LEU A 177 1.31 -26.77 8.59
#